data_AF-A0A8B8KPH7-F1
#
_entry.id   AF-A0A8B8KPH7-F1
#
_cell.length_a   1.000
_cell.length_b   1.000
_cell.length_c   1.000
_cell.angle_alpha   90.00
_cell.angle_beta   90.00
_cell.angle_gamma   90.00
#
_symmetry.space_group_name_H-M   'P 1'
#
loop_
_entity.id
_entity.type
_entity.pdbx_description
1 polymer ?
#
loop_
_entity_poly.entity_id
_entity_poly.type
_entity_poly.pdbx_seq_one_letter_code
_entity_poly.pdbx_strand_id
1 'polypeptide(L)'
;MAMALFSSTAIATVPRILAFASSSKLSFSLLPSSSSSSSSSSRFLSFPTSPSNLALSLQSPRAYVSPSASASASASFHGLCYVVGDNIDTDQIIPAEYLTLVPSKPDEYEQLGSFALVGLPASYATRFIDPGETKTKYAIIIAGANFGCGSSREHAPVALGASGAAAVVAESYARIFFRNSVATGEVYPLESESRLCEECRTGDVVTIELGENRLINHTTGKEYRLKPIGDAGPVIEAGGIFAYARNTGMIPSR
;
A
#
# COMPACT_ATOMS: atom_id res chain seq x y z
N MET A 1 51.40 23.13 32.62
CA MET A 1 51.34 21.92 33.47
C MET A 1 50.61 20.86 32.66
N ALA A 2 51.34 20.25 31.71
CA ALA A 2 51.83 18.87 31.72
C ALA A 2 50.72 17.88 31.28
N MET A 3 50.64 17.44 30.01
CA MET A 3 51.42 16.46 29.22
C MET A 3 50.88 15.01 29.27
N ALA A 4 50.99 14.34 28.10
CA ALA A 4 50.87 12.90 27.79
C ALA A 4 49.44 12.37 27.51
N LEU A 5 49.05 12.00 26.28
CA LEU A 5 49.53 10.94 25.36
C LEU A 5 49.55 9.54 25.99
N PHE A 6 48.63 8.66 25.57
CA PHE A 6 48.95 7.27 25.23
C PHE A 6 48.01 6.72 24.14
N SER A 7 48.66 6.25 23.09
CA SER A 7 48.16 5.43 21.99
C SER A 7 47.98 3.99 22.47
N SER A 8 46.95 3.28 22.00
CA SER A 8 47.13 1.86 21.66
C SER A 8 46.05 1.37 20.69
N THR A 9 46.54 1.03 19.50
CA THR A 9 45.93 0.22 18.44
C THR A 9 45.49 -1.16 18.91
N ALA A 10 44.31 -1.60 18.49
CA ALA A 10 43.92 -3.01 18.46
C ALA A 10 43.28 -3.32 17.10
N ILE A 11 44.10 -3.94 16.24
CA ILE A 11 43.73 -4.54 14.97
C ILE A 11 43.22 -5.95 15.30
N ALA A 12 41.97 -6.26 14.95
CA ALA A 12 41.42 -7.61 15.02
C ALA A 12 41.00 -8.08 13.64
N THR A 13 41.69 -9.12 13.22
CA THR A 13 41.77 -9.74 11.89
C THR A 13 40.49 -10.46 11.49
N VAL A 14 40.05 -10.20 10.25
CA VAL A 14 38.99 -10.92 9.52
C VAL A 14 39.51 -12.30 9.09
N PRO A 15 38.79 -13.41 9.30
CA PRO A 15 39.07 -14.65 8.59
C PRO A 15 38.32 -14.67 7.26
N ARG A 16 39.09 -14.61 6.17
CA ARG A 16 38.71 -15.04 4.81
C ARG A 16 38.25 -16.49 4.85
N ILE A 17 37.01 -16.76 4.42
CA ILE A 17 36.58 -18.11 4.01
C ILE A 17 36.47 -18.13 2.48
N LEU A 18 37.04 -19.19 1.95
CA LEU A 18 37.35 -19.49 0.55
C LEU A 18 36.11 -19.59 -0.33
N ALA A 19 36.19 -18.95 -1.49
CA ALA A 19 35.34 -19.20 -2.64
C ALA A 19 35.60 -20.62 -3.19
N PHE A 20 34.54 -21.42 -3.28
CA PHE A 20 34.52 -22.62 -4.12
C PHE A 20 33.65 -22.32 -5.35
N ALA A 21 34.32 -22.17 -6.49
CA ALA A 21 33.70 -22.23 -7.80
C ALA A 21 33.50 -23.71 -8.16
N SER A 22 32.29 -24.09 -8.55
CA SER A 22 32.07 -25.33 -9.31
C SER A 22 30.99 -25.09 -10.36
N SER A 23 31.47 -24.98 -11.59
CA SER A 23 30.71 -25.06 -12.83
C SER A 23 30.00 -26.40 -12.94
N SER A 24 28.74 -26.38 -13.35
CA SER A 24 28.20 -27.36 -14.30
C SER A 24 26.89 -26.85 -14.90
N LYS A 25 27.02 -26.29 -16.11
CA LYS A 25 25.94 -26.15 -17.08
C LYS A 25 25.45 -27.55 -17.44
N LEU A 26 24.15 -27.80 -17.31
CA LEU A 26 23.48 -28.91 -17.98
C LEU A 26 22.38 -28.34 -18.86
N SER A 27 22.77 -28.08 -20.11
CA SER A 27 21.89 -27.99 -21.26
C SER A 27 21.48 -29.41 -21.66
N PHE A 28 20.18 -29.67 -21.78
CA PHE A 28 19.70 -30.84 -22.51
C PHE A 28 18.88 -30.40 -23.72
N SER A 29 19.26 -30.99 -24.84
CA SER A 29 18.89 -30.73 -26.22
C SER A 29 17.50 -31.24 -26.58
N LEU A 30 16.88 -30.53 -27.52
CA LEU A 30 15.69 -30.88 -28.29
C LEU A 30 15.96 -32.00 -29.33
N LEU A 31 14.84 -32.64 -29.75
CA LEU A 31 14.55 -33.43 -30.97
C LEU A 31 14.42 -34.97 -30.78
N PRO A 32 13.71 -35.70 -31.67
CA PRO A 32 12.41 -35.39 -32.31
C PRO A 32 11.40 -36.58 -32.33
N SER A 33 10.23 -36.26 -32.88
CA SER A 33 9.06 -37.00 -33.37
C SER A 33 9.09 -38.52 -33.60
N SER A 34 7.98 -39.19 -33.26
CA SER A 34 7.39 -40.25 -34.10
C SER A 34 5.88 -40.43 -33.84
N SER A 35 5.13 -40.36 -34.92
CA SER A 35 3.70 -40.66 -35.08
C SER A 35 3.36 -42.13 -34.89
N SER A 36 2.22 -42.44 -34.28
CA SER A 36 1.43 -43.62 -34.63
C SER A 36 -0.06 -43.39 -34.38
N SER A 37 -0.82 -43.74 -35.41
CA SER A 37 -2.26 -43.69 -35.54
C SER A 37 -2.92 -44.91 -34.89
N SER A 38 -4.03 -44.72 -34.20
CA SER A 38 -5.06 -45.76 -34.09
C SER A 38 -6.45 -45.16 -33.88
N SER A 39 -7.30 -45.45 -34.85
CA SER A 39 -8.74 -45.22 -34.92
C SER A 39 -9.47 -45.80 -33.71
N SER A 40 -10.46 -45.08 -33.18
CA SER A 40 -11.64 -45.71 -32.57
C SER A 40 -12.85 -44.81 -32.64
N SER A 41 -13.91 -45.43 -33.15
CA SER A 41 -15.20 -44.89 -33.54
C SER A 41 -16.08 -44.44 -32.38
N SER A 42 -16.78 -43.33 -32.64
CA SER A 42 -18.16 -43.00 -32.29
C SER A 42 -18.68 -43.21 -30.85
N ARG A 43 -19.14 -42.10 -30.27
CA ARG A 43 -20.57 -41.92 -29.95
C ARG A 43 -20.87 -40.44 -29.66
N PHE A 44 -21.45 -39.77 -30.65
CA PHE A 44 -22.13 -38.49 -30.46
C PHE A 44 -23.38 -38.73 -29.61
N LEU A 45 -23.46 -38.09 -28.45
CA LEU A 45 -24.68 -38.04 -27.66
C LEU A 45 -25.50 -36.83 -28.12
N SER A 46 -26.57 -37.13 -28.84
CA SER A 46 -27.59 -36.19 -29.26
C SER A 46 -28.45 -35.79 -28.06
N PHE A 47 -28.61 -34.48 -27.81
CA PHE A 47 -29.54 -33.96 -26.81
C PHE A 47 -30.92 -33.76 -27.44
N PRO A 48 -32.01 -34.24 -26.80
CA PRO A 48 -33.37 -33.99 -27.29
C PRO A 48 -33.80 -32.55 -27.01
N THR A 49 -34.27 -31.88 -28.05
CA THR A 49 -35.02 -30.63 -27.98
C THR A 49 -36.46 -30.94 -27.53
N SER A 50 -36.95 -30.21 -26.52
CA SER A 50 -38.37 -30.14 -26.21
C SER A 50 -38.72 -28.71 -25.80
N PRO A 51 -39.70 -28.07 -26.45
CA PRO A 51 -40.15 -26.74 -26.11
C PRO A 51 -41.20 -26.86 -25.00
N SER A 52 -40.95 -26.25 -23.85
CA SER A 52 -41.99 -26.04 -22.83
C SER A 52 -42.08 -24.55 -22.53
N ASN A 53 -43.25 -24.01 -22.86
CA ASN A 53 -43.69 -22.66 -22.57
C ASN A 53 -43.65 -22.41 -21.05
N LEU A 54 -42.79 -21.50 -20.61
CA LEU A 54 -42.91 -20.84 -19.32
C LEU A 54 -43.05 -19.34 -19.57
N ALA A 55 -44.26 -18.86 -19.32
CA ALA A 55 -44.61 -17.44 -19.40
C ALA A 55 -43.77 -16.65 -18.39
N LEU A 56 -42.93 -15.76 -18.90
CA LEU A 56 -42.22 -14.74 -18.12
C LEU A 56 -43.23 -13.69 -17.66
N SER A 57 -43.57 -13.71 -16.37
CA SER A 57 -44.23 -12.59 -15.71
C SER A 57 -43.21 -11.44 -15.60
N LEU A 58 -43.43 -10.38 -16.38
CA LEU A 58 -42.72 -9.11 -16.26
C LEU A 58 -43.08 -8.46 -14.92
N GLN A 59 -42.28 -8.71 -13.88
CA GLN A 59 -42.25 -7.85 -12.71
C GLN A 59 -41.45 -6.59 -13.06
N SER A 60 -42.10 -5.44 -12.94
CA SER A 60 -41.54 -4.11 -13.17
C SER A 60 -40.27 -3.88 -12.34
N PRO A 61 -39.24 -3.21 -12.88
CA PRO A 61 -38.05 -2.90 -12.11
C PRO A 61 -38.40 -1.92 -10.98
N ARG A 62 -38.18 -2.36 -9.75
CA ARG A 62 -38.20 -1.53 -8.54
C ARG A 62 -37.13 -0.46 -8.73
N ALA A 63 -37.56 0.80 -8.86
CA ALA A 63 -36.67 1.95 -8.96
C ALA A 63 -35.66 1.92 -7.80
N TYR A 64 -34.37 1.85 -8.12
CA TYR A 64 -33.32 2.19 -7.19
C TYR A 64 -33.47 3.68 -6.89
N VAL A 65 -33.96 3.99 -5.69
CA VAL A 65 -33.86 5.34 -5.14
C VAL A 65 -32.39 5.55 -4.83
N SER A 66 -31.69 6.27 -5.70
CA SER A 66 -30.38 6.81 -5.38
C SER A 66 -30.51 7.63 -4.11
N PRO A 67 -29.80 7.32 -3.02
CA PRO A 67 -29.75 8.24 -1.90
C PRO A 67 -29.09 9.52 -2.43
N SER A 68 -29.87 10.60 -2.37
CA SER A 68 -29.43 11.97 -2.61
C SER A 68 -28.10 12.19 -1.89
N ALA A 69 -27.09 12.63 -2.65
CA ALA A 69 -25.80 13.05 -2.13
C ALA A 69 -26.01 14.13 -1.05
N SER A 70 -26.05 13.70 0.19
CA SER A 70 -25.83 14.57 1.33
C SER A 70 -24.38 15.02 1.21
N ALA A 71 -24.18 16.32 1.04
CA ALA A 71 -22.86 16.95 1.03
C ALA A 71 -22.11 16.56 2.32
N SER A 72 -21.27 15.54 2.20
CA SER A 72 -20.30 15.12 3.22
C SER A 72 -19.29 16.24 3.35
N ALA A 73 -19.08 16.71 4.58
CA ALA A 73 -18.01 17.65 4.89
C ALA A 73 -16.72 17.14 4.26
N SER A 74 -16.16 17.90 3.32
CA SER A 74 -15.00 17.50 2.55
C SER A 74 -13.80 17.37 3.49
N ALA A 75 -13.40 16.14 3.82
CA ALA A 75 -12.19 15.93 4.60
C ALA A 75 -10.99 16.54 3.85
N SER A 76 -10.14 17.22 4.61
CA SER A 76 -8.90 17.82 4.12
C SER A 76 -7.76 17.44 5.05
N PHE A 77 -6.58 17.21 4.46
CA PHE A 77 -5.37 16.89 5.20
C PHE A 77 -4.35 17.99 4.96
N HIS A 78 -3.81 18.58 6.03
CA HIS A 78 -2.82 19.64 5.95
C HIS A 78 -1.60 19.28 6.80
N GLY A 79 -0.40 19.49 6.26
CA GLY A 79 0.83 19.30 7.02
C GLY A 79 2.07 19.18 6.13
N LEU A 80 3.18 18.80 6.76
CA LEU A 80 4.42 18.54 6.05
C LEU A 80 4.31 17.25 5.25
N CYS A 81 4.89 17.25 4.04
CA CYS A 81 4.99 16.05 3.25
C CYS A 81 6.35 15.34 3.40
N TYR A 82 6.35 14.01 3.28
CA TYR A 82 7.55 13.20 3.17
C TYR A 82 7.59 12.54 1.80
N VAL A 83 8.66 12.77 1.04
CA VAL A 83 8.75 12.36 -0.36
C VAL A 83 9.62 11.11 -0.50
N VAL A 84 9.07 10.10 -1.18
CA VAL A 84 9.73 8.86 -1.56
C VAL A 84 9.59 8.60 -3.06
N GLY A 85 10.47 7.76 -3.60
CA GLY A 85 10.51 7.40 -5.02
C GLY A 85 9.57 6.25 -5.39
N ASP A 86 9.94 5.55 -6.45
CA ASP A 86 9.21 4.39 -6.96
C ASP A 86 9.49 3.12 -6.16
N ASN A 87 8.58 2.14 -6.28
CA ASN A 87 8.77 0.77 -5.80
C ASN A 87 9.15 0.68 -4.31
N ILE A 88 8.55 1.54 -3.48
CA ILE A 88 8.63 1.39 -2.04
C ILE A 88 7.82 0.16 -1.65
N ASP A 89 8.52 -0.91 -1.33
CA ASP A 89 7.91 -2.19 -0.96
C ASP A 89 7.49 -2.22 0.52
N THR A 90 6.75 -3.26 0.88
CA THR A 90 6.25 -3.45 2.25
C THR A 90 7.35 -3.73 3.28
N ASP A 91 8.53 -4.22 2.88
CA ASP A 91 9.69 -4.36 3.78
C ASP A 91 10.33 -3.00 4.08
N GLN A 92 10.36 -2.10 3.10
CA GLN A 92 10.80 -0.72 3.29
C GLN A 92 9.84 0.08 4.17
N ILE A 93 8.53 -0.18 4.05
CA ILE A 93 7.51 0.43 4.93
C ILE A 93 7.60 -0.14 6.36
N ILE A 94 7.65 -1.46 6.51
CA ILE A 94 7.76 -2.14 7.81
C ILE A 94 8.49 -3.49 7.66
N PRO A 95 9.75 -3.59 8.15
CA PRO A 95 10.51 -4.84 8.09
C PRO A 95 9.85 -6.01 8.81
N ALA A 96 10.14 -7.23 8.35
CA ALA A 96 9.49 -8.45 8.84
C ALA A 96 9.68 -8.72 10.34
N GLU A 97 10.77 -8.24 10.93
CA GLU A 97 11.10 -8.41 12.35
C GLU A 97 10.11 -7.71 13.30
N TYR A 98 9.37 -6.70 12.82
CA TYR A 98 8.38 -5.97 13.62
C TYR A 98 6.95 -6.52 13.51
N LEU A 99 6.74 -7.56 12.69
CA LEU A 99 5.40 -8.13 12.45
C LEU A 99 4.86 -8.95 13.64
N THR A 100 5.67 -9.13 14.69
CA THR A 100 5.23 -9.74 15.95
C THR A 100 4.35 -8.82 16.78
N LEU A 101 4.35 -7.52 16.50
CA LEU A 101 3.47 -6.55 17.14
C LEU A 101 2.03 -6.71 16.66
N VAL A 102 1.09 -6.60 17.59
CA VAL A 102 -0.34 -6.83 17.41
C VAL A 102 -1.07 -5.48 17.34
N PRO A 103 -1.60 -5.08 16.16
CA PRO A 103 -2.31 -3.81 15.99
C PRO A 103 -3.51 -3.59 16.91
N SER A 104 -4.13 -4.67 17.40
CA SER A 104 -5.28 -4.60 18.30
C SER A 104 -4.96 -4.17 19.73
N LYS A 105 -3.67 -4.12 20.10
CA LYS A 105 -3.22 -3.67 21.43
C LYS A 105 -2.71 -2.24 21.33
N PRO A 106 -3.22 -1.28 22.14
CA PRO A 106 -2.86 0.13 22.01
C PRO A 106 -1.36 0.42 22.07
N ASP A 107 -0.64 -0.17 23.04
CA ASP A 107 0.79 0.07 23.22
C ASP A 107 1.62 -0.47 22.04
N GLU A 108 1.26 -1.64 21.51
CA GLU A 108 1.94 -2.25 20.36
C GLU A 108 1.58 -1.55 19.04
N TYR A 109 0.36 -1.01 18.93
CA TYR A 109 -0.05 -0.16 17.81
C TYR A 109 0.77 1.13 17.78
N GLU A 110 0.90 1.82 18.91
CA GLU A 110 1.76 3.00 18.98
C GLU A 110 3.21 2.67 18.61
N GLN A 111 3.71 1.53 19.09
CA GLN A 111 5.05 1.07 18.76
C GLN A 111 5.23 0.77 17.26
N LEU A 112 4.22 0.23 16.56
CA LEU A 112 4.26 0.06 15.09
C LEU A 112 4.49 1.38 14.36
N GLY A 113 3.94 2.49 14.87
CA GLY A 113 4.16 3.83 14.33
C GLY A 113 5.64 4.24 14.31
N SER A 114 6.41 3.85 15.33
CA SER A 114 7.84 4.15 15.41
C SER A 114 8.70 3.45 14.34
N PHE A 115 8.17 2.38 13.73
CA PHE A 115 8.85 1.59 12.71
C PHE A 115 8.40 1.92 11.28
N ALA A 116 7.51 2.89 11.10
CA ALA A 116 7.08 3.32 9.78
C ALA A 116 8.25 3.83 8.93
N LEU A 117 8.40 3.27 7.72
CA LEU A 117 9.43 3.60 6.73
C LEU A 117 10.89 3.41 7.23
N VAL A 118 11.10 2.60 8.28
CA VAL A 118 12.45 2.35 8.82
C VAL A 118 13.33 1.50 7.88
N GLY A 119 12.70 0.74 6.98
CA GLY A 119 13.39 -0.11 6.00
C GLY A 119 13.87 0.65 4.75
N LEU A 120 13.63 1.96 4.66
CA LEU A 120 14.12 2.78 3.54
C LEU A 120 15.65 2.73 3.45
N PRO A 121 16.22 2.73 2.22
CA PRO A 121 17.67 2.73 2.03
C PRO A 121 18.31 4.02 2.54
N ALA A 122 19.60 3.95 2.87
CA ALA A 122 20.38 5.08 3.40
C ALA A 122 20.46 6.31 2.46
N SER A 123 20.01 6.20 1.22
CA SER A 123 19.84 7.34 0.31
C SER A 123 18.80 8.35 0.81
N TYR A 124 17.87 7.94 1.66
CA TYR A 124 16.93 8.83 2.35
C TYR A 124 17.57 9.38 3.62
N ALA A 125 18.21 10.56 3.50
CA ALA A 125 18.96 11.17 4.62
C ALA A 125 18.04 11.62 5.77
N THR A 126 16.85 12.10 5.46
CA THR A 126 15.84 12.50 6.44
C THR A 126 15.05 11.27 6.85
N ARG A 127 14.92 11.01 8.15
CA ARG A 127 14.05 9.92 8.64
C ARG A 127 12.60 10.35 8.64
N PHE A 128 11.71 9.39 8.39
CA PHE A 128 10.27 9.61 8.51
C PHE A 128 9.82 9.76 9.97
N ILE A 129 10.42 8.98 10.86
CA ILE A 129 10.26 9.05 12.32
C ILE A 129 11.58 9.51 12.93
N ASP A 130 11.52 10.57 13.74
CA ASP A 130 12.70 11.06 14.46
C ASP A 130 13.11 10.05 15.56
N PRO A 131 14.41 9.86 15.85
CA PRO A 131 14.85 8.85 16.81
C PRO A 131 14.22 9.03 18.20
N GLY A 132 13.57 7.97 18.70
CA GLY A 132 12.90 7.98 20.02
C GLY A 132 11.43 8.41 19.98
N GLU A 133 10.92 8.81 18.82
CA GLU A 133 9.52 9.18 18.64
C GLU A 133 8.68 8.01 18.12
N THR A 134 7.38 8.04 18.41
CA THR A 134 6.38 7.10 17.87
C THR A 134 5.53 7.74 16.76
N LYS A 135 5.59 9.06 16.64
CA LYS A 135 4.81 9.85 15.69
C LYS A 135 5.70 10.58 14.70
N THR A 136 5.21 10.71 13.48
CA THR A 136 5.83 11.53 12.45
C THR A 136 5.32 12.97 12.52
N LYS A 137 6.16 13.93 12.09
CA LYS A 137 5.73 15.30 11.77
C LYS A 137 5.14 15.43 10.36
N TYR A 138 5.25 14.37 9.55
CA TYR A 138 4.81 14.35 8.15
C TYR A 138 3.41 13.75 8.04
N ALA A 139 2.39 14.61 7.95
CA ALA A 139 1.01 14.16 7.82
C ALA A 139 0.73 13.45 6.48
N ILE A 140 1.52 13.73 5.45
CA ILE A 140 1.27 13.29 4.08
C ILE A 140 2.54 12.66 3.50
N ILE A 141 2.40 11.51 2.85
CA ILE A 141 3.50 10.87 2.10
C ILE A 141 3.27 11.11 0.62
N ILE A 142 4.28 11.58 -0.10
CA ILE A 142 4.28 11.66 -1.57
C ILE A 142 5.18 10.54 -2.09
N ALA A 143 4.67 9.71 -3.00
CA ALA A 143 5.39 8.57 -3.54
C ALA A 143 5.38 8.56 -5.07
N GLY A 144 6.31 7.81 -5.66
CA GLY A 144 6.32 7.50 -7.09
C GLY A 144 5.33 6.40 -7.47
N ALA A 145 5.70 5.59 -8.45
CA ALA A 145 4.91 4.48 -8.95
C ALA A 145 5.05 3.23 -8.07
N ASN A 146 4.01 2.39 -8.08
CA ASN A 146 3.99 1.07 -7.45
C ASN A 146 4.30 1.09 -5.93
N PHE A 147 3.73 2.05 -5.20
CA PHE A 147 3.88 2.16 -3.75
C PHE A 147 3.21 0.98 -3.02
N GLY A 148 3.86 0.46 -1.99
CA GLY A 148 3.40 -0.67 -1.19
C GLY A 148 3.55 -2.02 -1.89
N CYS A 149 4.49 -2.15 -2.83
CA CYS A 149 4.69 -3.39 -3.56
C CYS A 149 5.32 -4.50 -2.69
N GLY A 150 5.44 -5.70 -3.26
CA GLY A 150 5.97 -6.87 -2.56
C GLY A 150 4.91 -7.64 -1.78
N SER A 151 5.22 -8.01 -0.54
CA SER A 151 4.43 -8.96 0.25
C SER A 151 3.09 -8.41 0.76
N SER A 152 2.11 -9.28 0.99
CA SER A 152 0.81 -8.90 1.54
C SER A 152 0.89 -8.66 3.05
N ARG A 153 1.33 -7.46 3.46
CA ARG A 153 1.40 -7.04 4.87
C ARG A 153 0.35 -6.01 5.19
N GLU A 154 -0.63 -6.37 6.02
CA GLU A 154 -1.58 -5.40 6.59
C GLU A 154 -0.89 -4.47 7.60
N HIS A 155 0.22 -4.90 8.22
CA HIS A 155 1.05 -4.06 9.06
C HIS A 155 1.61 -2.82 8.34
N ALA A 156 1.74 -2.84 7.02
CA ALA A 156 2.31 -1.71 6.28
C ALA A 156 1.43 -0.45 6.36
N PRO A 157 0.15 -0.44 5.94
CA PRO A 157 -0.72 0.72 6.14
C PRO A 157 -0.96 1.01 7.62
N VAL A 158 -1.01 0.00 8.50
CA VAL A 158 -1.17 0.19 9.96
C VAL A 158 -0.01 0.97 10.55
N ALA A 159 1.24 0.64 10.21
CA ALA A 159 2.40 1.37 10.71
C ALA A 159 2.38 2.85 10.28
N LEU A 160 1.96 3.12 9.03
CA LEU A 160 1.81 4.49 8.54
C LEU A 160 0.71 5.24 9.32
N GLY A 161 -0.48 4.66 9.49
CA GLY A 161 -1.56 5.28 10.26
C GLY A 161 -1.19 5.48 11.73
N ALA A 162 -0.59 4.47 12.36
CA ALA A 162 -0.09 4.53 13.73
C ALA A 162 0.96 5.62 13.94
N SER A 163 1.78 5.93 12.93
CA SER A 163 2.74 7.04 12.99
C SER A 163 2.07 8.42 12.94
N GLY A 164 0.80 8.51 12.57
CA GLY A 164 0.06 9.77 12.39
C GLY A 164 0.02 10.30 10.96
N ALA A 165 0.50 9.52 9.97
CA ALA A 165 0.27 9.84 8.56
C ALA A 165 -1.22 9.67 8.24
N ALA A 166 -1.81 10.67 7.57
CA ALA A 166 -3.22 10.65 7.20
C ALA A 166 -3.46 10.14 5.77
N ALA A 167 -2.54 10.46 4.85
CA ALA A 167 -2.68 10.12 3.45
C ALA A 167 -1.33 9.80 2.80
N VAL A 168 -1.38 8.91 1.81
CA VAL A 168 -0.34 8.69 0.83
C VAL A 168 -0.86 9.19 -0.50
N VAL A 169 -0.05 9.96 -1.24
CA VAL A 169 -0.32 10.39 -2.60
C VAL A 169 0.76 9.81 -3.49
N ALA A 170 0.40 8.88 -4.36
CA ALA A 170 1.34 8.16 -5.22
C ALA A 170 0.93 8.27 -6.69
N GLU A 171 1.86 8.03 -7.60
CA GLU A 171 1.51 7.88 -9.03
C GLU A 171 0.66 6.62 -9.25
N SER A 172 0.98 5.53 -8.53
CA SER A 172 0.21 4.28 -8.54
C SER A 172 0.51 3.42 -7.32
N TYR A 173 -0.40 2.51 -7.00
CA TYR A 173 -0.27 1.57 -5.89
C TYR A 173 -0.14 0.12 -6.34
N ALA A 174 0.56 -0.66 -5.53
CA ALA A 174 0.36 -2.10 -5.53
C ALA A 174 -1.06 -2.44 -5.05
N ARG A 175 -1.77 -3.26 -5.83
CA ARG A 175 -3.19 -3.60 -5.60
C ARG A 175 -3.49 -4.08 -4.18
N ILE A 176 -2.58 -4.88 -3.60
CA ILE A 176 -2.77 -5.45 -2.26
C ILE A 176 -2.65 -4.36 -1.18
N PHE A 177 -1.67 -3.48 -1.29
CA PHE A 177 -1.50 -2.37 -0.36
C PHE A 177 -2.70 -1.42 -0.39
N PHE A 178 -3.18 -1.06 -1.59
CA PHE A 178 -4.36 -0.23 -1.76
C PHE A 178 -5.57 -0.85 -1.05
N ARG A 179 -5.85 -2.14 -1.30
CA ARG A 179 -6.95 -2.87 -0.66
C ARG A 179 -6.81 -2.89 0.86
N ASN A 180 -5.61 -3.14 1.38
CA ASN A 180 -5.37 -3.19 2.82
C ASN A 180 -5.57 -1.82 3.48
N SER A 181 -5.17 -0.73 2.81
CA SER A 181 -5.40 0.64 3.27
C SER A 181 -6.90 0.94 3.39
N VAL A 182 -7.69 0.55 2.39
CA VAL A 182 -9.17 0.69 2.43
C VAL A 182 -9.79 -0.20 3.52
N ALA A 183 -9.32 -1.44 3.65
CA ALA A 183 -9.89 -2.39 4.60
C ALA A 183 -9.66 -1.99 6.06
N THR A 184 -8.48 -1.42 6.35
CA THR A 184 -8.06 -0.98 7.69
C THR A 184 -8.50 0.44 8.01
N GLY A 185 -8.56 1.33 7.02
CA GLY A 185 -8.90 2.74 7.22
C GLY A 185 -7.80 3.59 7.84
N GLU A 186 -6.56 3.07 7.88
CA GLU A 186 -5.42 3.70 8.58
C GLU A 186 -4.86 4.91 7.84
N VAL A 187 -4.88 4.86 6.50
CA VAL A 187 -4.39 5.92 5.62
C VAL A 187 -5.24 6.02 4.36
N TYR A 188 -5.34 7.20 3.78
CA TYR A 188 -5.93 7.41 2.45
C TYR A 188 -4.92 7.10 1.33
N PRO A 189 -5.16 6.10 0.46
CA PRO A 189 -4.33 5.86 -0.71
C PRO A 189 -4.85 6.67 -1.91
N LEU A 190 -4.30 7.86 -2.14
CA LEU A 190 -4.70 8.75 -3.24
C LEU A 190 -3.73 8.62 -4.42
N GLU A 191 -4.27 8.60 -5.63
CA GLU A 191 -3.45 8.59 -6.86
C GLU A 191 -3.38 9.99 -7.47
N SER A 192 -2.20 10.42 -7.90
CA SER A 192 -2.01 11.66 -8.65
C SER A 192 -1.97 11.41 -10.16
N GLU A 193 -2.41 12.39 -10.96
CA GLU A 193 -2.27 12.32 -12.43
C GLU A 193 -0.85 12.66 -12.91
N SER A 194 -0.08 13.35 -12.08
CA SER A 194 1.30 13.77 -12.33
C SER A 194 2.25 13.12 -11.32
N ARG A 195 3.55 13.25 -11.57
CA ARG A 195 4.60 12.58 -10.80
C ARG A 195 5.12 13.48 -9.67
N LEU A 196 4.31 13.62 -8.62
CA LEU A 196 4.52 14.59 -7.54
C LEU A 196 5.85 14.39 -6.78
N CYS A 197 6.41 13.18 -6.77
CA CYS A 197 7.70 12.90 -6.13
C CYS A 197 8.89 13.62 -6.78
N GLU A 198 8.75 14.13 -8.01
CA GLU A 198 9.76 14.94 -8.69
C GLU A 198 9.55 16.45 -8.50
N GLU A 199 8.36 16.86 -8.06
CA GLU A 199 7.99 18.27 -7.92
C GLU A 199 7.90 18.75 -6.48
N CYS A 200 7.58 17.85 -5.54
CA CYS A 200 7.55 18.13 -4.12
C CYS A 200 8.86 17.71 -3.46
N ARG A 201 9.17 18.31 -2.31
CA ARG A 201 10.33 17.95 -1.48
C ARG A 201 9.90 17.64 -0.07
N THR A 202 10.62 16.72 0.58
CA THR A 202 10.38 16.40 2.00
C THR A 202 10.48 17.67 2.84
N GLY A 203 9.42 17.97 3.58
CA GLY A 203 9.27 19.19 4.37
C GLY A 203 8.46 20.30 3.70
N ASP A 204 8.01 20.13 2.45
CA ASP A 204 7.03 21.05 1.86
C ASP A 204 5.71 20.99 2.63
N VAL A 205 5.05 22.14 2.75
CA VAL A 205 3.72 22.24 3.37
C VAL A 205 2.67 22.01 2.29
N VAL A 206 1.86 20.97 2.45
CA VAL A 206 0.86 20.59 1.45
C VAL A 206 -0.53 20.47 2.05
N THR A 207 -1.55 20.61 1.22
CA THR A 207 -2.96 20.38 1.58
C THR A 207 -3.62 19.50 0.55
N ILE A 208 -4.32 18.48 1.01
CA ILE A 208 -5.16 17.61 0.19
C ILE A 208 -6.61 18.01 0.44
N GLU A 209 -7.33 18.28 -0.64
CA GLU A 209 -8.77 18.57 -0.64
C GLU A 209 -9.49 17.41 -1.32
N LEU A 210 -10.09 16.50 -0.53
CA LEU A 210 -10.77 15.33 -1.09
C LEU A 210 -12.01 15.70 -1.91
N GLY A 211 -12.71 16.78 -1.53
CA GLY A 211 -13.89 17.27 -2.26
C GLY A 211 -13.56 17.75 -3.67
N GLU A 212 -12.41 18.39 -3.85
CA GLU A 212 -11.95 18.91 -5.15
C GLU A 212 -11.01 17.95 -5.88
N ASN A 213 -10.61 16.85 -5.23
CA ASN A 213 -9.61 15.90 -5.73
C ASN A 213 -8.31 16.61 -6.15
N ARG A 214 -7.77 17.42 -5.25
CA ARG A 214 -6.58 18.24 -5.52
C ARG A 214 -5.59 18.21 -4.35
N LEU A 215 -4.31 18.32 -4.68
CA LEU A 215 -3.24 18.63 -3.74
C LEU A 215 -2.66 20.00 -4.06
N ILE A 216 -2.53 20.83 -3.03
CA ILE A 216 -1.92 22.16 -3.10
C ILE A 216 -0.59 22.10 -2.35
N ASN A 217 0.50 22.44 -3.02
CA ASN A 217 1.79 22.63 -2.38
C ASN A 217 1.98 24.12 -2.07
N HIS A 218 1.83 24.50 -0.80
CA HIS A 218 1.91 25.88 -0.34
C HIS A 218 3.34 26.44 -0.38
N THR A 219 4.35 25.57 -0.35
CA THR A 219 5.76 25.97 -0.44
C THR A 219 6.13 26.41 -1.86
N THR A 220 5.60 25.75 -2.89
CA THR A 220 5.88 26.08 -4.29
C THR A 220 4.77 26.90 -4.96
N GLY A 221 3.58 26.95 -4.37
CA GLY A 221 2.37 27.57 -4.95
C GLY A 221 1.74 26.75 -6.08
N LYS A 222 2.15 25.50 -6.27
CA LYS A 222 1.64 24.62 -7.33
C LYS A 222 0.45 23.79 -6.86
N GLU A 223 -0.41 23.45 -7.81
CA GLU A 223 -1.59 22.64 -7.61
C GLU A 223 -1.56 21.40 -8.51
N TYR A 224 -2.01 20.28 -7.97
CA TYR A 224 -1.97 18.97 -8.62
C TYR A 224 -3.31 18.28 -8.56
N ARG A 225 -3.77 17.75 -9.69
CA ARG A 225 -4.99 16.96 -9.75
C ARG A 225 -4.76 15.54 -9.24
N LEU A 226 -5.66 15.09 -8.38
CA LEU A 226 -5.74 13.73 -7.87
C LEU A 226 -6.90 12.99 -8.53
N LYS A 227 -6.76 11.68 -8.64
CA LYS A 227 -7.89 10.81 -9.03
C LYS A 227 -8.84 10.68 -7.84
N PRO A 228 -10.16 10.64 -8.10
CA PRO A 228 -11.13 10.48 -7.03
C PRO A 228 -10.99 9.11 -6.37
N ILE A 229 -11.03 9.09 -5.03
CA ILE A 229 -10.99 7.85 -4.23
C ILE A 229 -12.23 6.97 -4.46
N GLY A 230 -13.33 7.56 -4.92
CA GLY A 230 -14.58 6.89 -5.22
C GLY A 230 -15.23 6.26 -3.97
N ASP A 231 -15.91 5.13 -4.17
CA ASP A 231 -16.69 4.44 -3.13
C ASP A 231 -15.83 3.90 -1.97
N ALA A 232 -14.50 3.91 -2.10
CA ALA A 232 -13.60 3.54 -1.01
C ALA A 232 -13.53 4.64 0.07
N GLY A 233 -13.80 5.91 -0.26
CA GLY A 233 -13.74 7.04 0.67
C GLY A 233 -14.56 6.81 1.95
N PRO A 234 -15.87 6.54 1.86
CA PRO A 234 -16.72 6.28 3.02
C PRO A 234 -16.26 5.11 3.91
N VAL A 235 -15.59 4.11 3.32
CA VAL A 235 -15.07 2.96 4.06
C VAL A 235 -13.85 3.37 4.90
N ILE A 236 -12.96 4.18 4.31
CA ILE A 236 -11.78 4.71 5.02
C ILE A 236 -12.22 5.66 6.12
N GLU A 237 -13.16 6.59 5.84
CA GLU A 237 -13.71 7.55 6.81
C GLU A 237 -14.31 6.87 8.04
N ALA A 238 -14.93 5.70 7.85
CA ALA A 238 -15.51 4.95 8.94
C ALA A 238 -14.46 4.29 9.85
N GLY A 239 -13.18 4.25 9.46
CA GLY A 239 -12.14 3.47 10.13
C GLY A 239 -12.06 2.02 9.65
N GLY A 240 -12.28 1.81 8.34
CA GLY A 240 -12.15 0.51 7.68
C GLY A 240 -13.45 -0.28 7.58
N ILE A 241 -13.35 -1.46 6.95
CA ILE A 241 -14.51 -2.22 6.47
C ILE A 241 -15.44 -2.69 7.59
N PHE A 242 -14.89 -3.08 8.74
CA PHE A 242 -15.71 -3.52 9.88
C PHE A 242 -16.44 -2.37 10.55
N ALA A 243 -15.81 -1.20 10.62
CA ALA A 243 -16.45 -0.02 11.19
C ALA A 243 -17.53 0.51 10.24
N TYR A 244 -17.26 0.54 8.94
CA TYR A 244 -18.26 0.85 7.91
C TYR A 244 -19.46 -0.11 7.96
N ALA A 245 -19.22 -1.43 8.07
CA ALA A 245 -20.28 -2.43 8.16
C ALA A 245 -21.15 -2.27 9.42
N ARG A 246 -20.57 -1.85 10.56
CA ARG A 246 -21.35 -1.52 11.77
C ARG A 246 -22.17 -0.26 11.57
N ASN A 247 -21.55 0.80 11.04
CA ASN A 247 -22.20 2.10 10.83
C ASN A 247 -23.38 1.99 9.84
N THR A 248 -23.31 1.07 8.89
CA THR A 248 -24.35 0.80 7.90
C THR A 248 -25.34 -0.30 8.28
N GLY A 249 -25.19 -0.91 9.47
CA GLY A 249 -26.09 -1.95 9.98
C GLY A 249 -25.96 -3.31 9.29
N MET A 250 -24.87 -3.56 8.55
CA MET A 250 -24.58 -4.88 7.94
C MET A 250 -24.18 -5.92 8.99
N ILE A 251 -23.58 -5.47 10.10
CA ILE A 251 -23.24 -6.31 11.25
C ILE A 251 -23.62 -5.60 12.57
N PRO A 252 -23.82 -6.33 13.69
CA PRO A 252 -24.19 -5.72 14.96
C PRO A 252 -23.16 -4.71 15.48
N SER A 253 -23.65 -3.59 16.02
CA SER A 253 -22.87 -2.66 16.84
C SER A 253 -22.34 -3.39 18.08
N ARG A 254 -21.06 -3.20 18.41
CA ARG A 254 -20.46 -3.74 19.64
C ARG A 254 -20.93 -2.98 20.88
#